data_AF-A0A0K1EK37-F1
#
_entry.id   AF-A0A0K1EK37-F1
#
_cell.length_a   1.000
_cell.length_b   1.000
_cell.length_c   1.000
_cell.angle_alpha   90.00
_cell.angle_beta   90.00
_cell.angle_gamma   90.00
#
_symmetry.space_group_name_H-M   'P 1'
#
loop_
_entity.id
_entity.type
_entity.pdbx_description
1 polymer ?
#
loop_
_entity_poly.entity_id
_entity_poly.type
_entity_poly.pdbx_seq_one_letter_code
_entity_poly.pdbx_strand_id
1 'polypeptide(L)'
;MSTKKPKTGGEIDSWCTKCKLDLTHRIIAMVGDDVKKVECKTCGSHHLYRPPKSERERAKAQKAVAREARESARSSGTSSKSSRSSERASAKAERDLTAIWEKAIAGQPAAAFKPYRITLILAEGELVRHSKFGDGVVARVLDPTKVEILFNDGIKVMAQGQQLS
;
A
#
# COMPACT_ATOMS: atom_id res chain seq x y z
N MET A 1 25.76 -7.56 -28.77
CA MET A 1 26.54 -7.49 -27.52
C MET A 1 26.22 -8.73 -26.71
N SER A 2 27.23 -9.51 -26.31
CA SER A 2 27.07 -10.83 -25.68
C SER A 2 26.12 -10.77 -24.48
N THR A 3 24.91 -11.31 -24.64
CA THR A 3 23.91 -11.50 -23.58
C THR A 3 24.34 -12.66 -22.68
N LYS A 4 25.41 -12.46 -21.90
CA LYS A 4 25.77 -13.40 -20.84
C LYS A 4 24.71 -13.30 -19.76
N LYS A 5 24.09 -14.43 -19.41
CA LYS A 5 23.11 -14.49 -18.32
C LYS A 5 23.73 -13.90 -17.05
N PRO A 6 23.02 -13.03 -16.32
CA PRO A 6 23.51 -12.52 -15.05
C PRO A 6 23.72 -13.69 -14.10
N LYS A 7 24.82 -13.66 -13.36
CA LYS A 7 25.15 -14.65 -12.33
C LYS A 7 25.60 -13.94 -11.06
N THR A 8 25.40 -14.57 -9.91
CA THR A 8 25.86 -14.05 -8.63
C THR A 8 27.38 -13.82 -8.68
N GLY A 9 27.82 -12.65 -8.19
CA GLY A 9 29.21 -12.21 -8.28
C GLY A 9 29.64 -11.65 -9.64
N GLY A 10 28.79 -11.72 -10.66
CA GLY A 10 29.00 -11.08 -11.96
C GLY A 10 28.77 -9.57 -11.94
N GLU A 11 29.06 -8.93 -13.07
CA GLU A 11 28.91 -7.48 -13.28
C GLU A 11 27.68 -7.19 -14.14
N ILE A 12 26.95 -6.13 -13.78
CA ILE A 12 25.73 -5.69 -14.47
C ILE A 12 25.61 -4.16 -14.41
N ASP A 13 25.14 -3.53 -15.48
CA ASP A 13 24.81 -2.10 -15.46
C ASP A 13 23.46 -1.89 -14.77
N SER A 14 23.45 -1.00 -13.78
CA SER A 14 22.26 -0.67 -12.99
C SER A 14 22.28 0.79 -12.59
N TRP A 15 21.09 1.37 -12.42
CA TRP A 15 20.93 2.73 -11.94
C TRP A 15 21.25 2.83 -10.44
N CYS A 16 22.32 3.53 -10.09
CA CYS A 16 22.65 3.78 -8.69
C CYS A 16 21.84 4.96 -8.14
N THR A 17 21.13 4.77 -7.02
CA THR A 17 20.38 5.85 -6.37
C THR A 17 21.27 6.87 -5.64
N LYS A 18 22.48 6.48 -5.24
CA LYS A 18 23.45 7.39 -4.61
C LYS A 18 24.24 8.21 -5.64
N CYS A 19 24.81 7.56 -6.65
CA CYS A 19 25.55 8.25 -7.71
C CYS A 19 24.64 8.93 -8.74
N LYS A 20 23.34 8.55 -8.80
CA LYS A 20 22.35 9.04 -9.76
C LYS A 20 22.80 8.86 -11.22
N LEU A 21 23.48 7.75 -11.49
CA LEU A 21 24.03 7.38 -12.80
C LEU A 21 23.88 5.87 -13.02
N ASP A 22 23.79 5.48 -14.29
CA ASP A 22 23.90 4.08 -14.73
C ASP A 22 25.38 3.69 -14.70
N LEU A 23 25.75 2.85 -13.73
CA LEU A 23 27.14 2.44 -13.49
C LEU A 23 27.24 0.93 -13.41
N THR A 24 28.47 0.41 -13.46
CA THR A 24 28.75 -1.01 -13.25
C THR A 24 28.53 -1.39 -11.78
N HIS A 25 27.65 -2.35 -11.56
CA HIS A 25 27.36 -2.93 -10.26
C HIS A 25 27.75 -4.41 -10.23
N ARG A 26 28.09 -4.91 -9.04
CA ARG A 26 28.30 -6.33 -8.77
C ARG A 26 27.01 -6.95 -8.25
N ILE A 27 26.64 -8.11 -8.76
CA ILE A 27 25.45 -8.85 -8.30
C ILE A 27 25.77 -9.53 -6.96
N ILE A 28 25.05 -9.12 -5.90
CA ILE A 28 25.21 -9.70 -4.55
C ILE A 28 24.18 -10.79 -4.30
N ALA A 29 22.93 -10.59 -4.76
CA ALA A 29 21.84 -11.53 -4.53
C ALA A 29 20.97 -11.70 -5.78
N MET A 30 20.72 -12.96 -6.13
CA MET A 30 19.78 -13.39 -7.16
C MET A 30 18.73 -14.31 -6.52
N VAL A 31 17.51 -14.29 -7.06
CA VAL A 31 16.45 -15.24 -6.72
C VAL A 31 16.00 -15.88 -8.03
N GLY A 32 16.31 -17.17 -8.21
CA GLY A 32 16.17 -17.82 -9.51
C GLY A 32 17.04 -17.11 -10.56
N ASP A 33 16.45 -16.75 -11.68
CA ASP A 33 17.11 -16.00 -12.76
C ASP A 33 17.08 -14.46 -12.57
N ASP A 34 16.40 -13.96 -11.53
CA ASP A 34 16.22 -12.52 -11.29
C ASP A 34 17.26 -11.94 -10.33
N VAL A 35 17.93 -10.87 -10.78
CA VAL A 35 18.82 -10.08 -9.92
C VAL A 35 17.99 -9.24 -8.96
N LYS A 36 18.16 -9.44 -7.64
CA LYS A 36 17.44 -8.67 -6.62
C LYS A 36 18.27 -7.53 -6.06
N LYS A 37 19.53 -7.79 -5.69
CA LYS A 37 20.37 -6.83 -4.96
C LYS A 37 21.75 -6.72 -5.59
N VAL A 38 22.22 -5.48 -5.74
CA VAL A 38 23.46 -5.12 -6.41
C VAL A 38 24.29 -4.14 -5.57
N GLU A 39 25.62 -4.24 -5.69
CA GLU A 39 26.60 -3.34 -5.10
C GLU A 39 27.18 -2.43 -6.17
N CYS A 40 27.13 -1.12 -5.97
CA CYS A 40 27.77 -0.18 -6.89
C CYS A 40 29.30 -0.25 -6.74
N LYS A 41 30.05 -0.54 -7.82
CA LYS A 41 31.51 -0.58 -7.75
C LYS A 41 32.15 0.80 -7.58
N THR A 42 31.39 1.88 -7.82
CA THR A 42 31.88 3.26 -7.69
C THR A 42 31.72 3.83 -6.27
N CYS A 43 30.57 3.60 -5.62
CA CYS A 43 30.30 4.14 -4.27
C CYS A 43 30.19 3.08 -3.17
N GLY A 44 30.32 1.79 -3.51
CA GLY A 44 30.16 0.67 -2.57
C GLY A 44 28.73 0.46 -2.05
N SER A 45 27.75 1.24 -2.48
CA SER A 45 26.40 1.16 -1.94
C SER A 45 25.66 -0.08 -2.42
N HIS A 46 25.00 -0.76 -1.49
CA HIS A 46 24.08 -1.86 -1.80
C HIS A 46 22.66 -1.35 -1.99
N HIS A 47 22.00 -1.73 -3.09
CA HIS A 47 20.61 -1.37 -3.35
C HIS A 47 19.92 -2.42 -4.25
N LEU A 48 18.59 -2.31 -4.38
CA LEU A 48 17.83 -3.22 -5.24
C LEU A 48 18.11 -2.93 -6.72
N TYR A 49 18.20 -3.98 -7.54
CA TYR A 49 18.48 -3.85 -8.95
C TYR A 49 17.45 -2.96 -9.64
N ARG A 50 17.94 -1.93 -10.33
CA ARG A 50 17.14 -1.07 -11.20
C ARG A 50 17.72 -1.13 -12.61
N PRO A 51 16.93 -1.49 -13.63
CA PRO A 51 17.42 -1.59 -14.99
C PRO A 51 17.90 -0.22 -15.49
N PRO A 52 18.91 -0.21 -16.37
CA PRO A 52 19.51 1.03 -16.83
C PRO A 52 18.53 1.87 -17.64
N LYS A 53 18.76 3.19 -17.73
CA LYS A 53 17.83 4.13 -18.37
C LYS A 53 17.42 3.71 -19.79
N SER A 54 18.35 3.19 -20.60
CA SER A 54 18.08 2.72 -21.97
C SER A 54 17.11 1.53 -22.03
N GLU A 55 17.18 0.62 -21.07
CA GLU A 55 16.25 -0.50 -20.95
C GLU A 55 14.92 -0.08 -20.32
N ARG A 56 14.95 0.88 -19.39
CA ARG A 56 13.74 1.53 -18.86
C ARG A 56 12.97 2.30 -19.94
N GLU A 57 13.67 2.92 -20.88
CA GLU A 57 13.07 3.62 -22.03
C GLU A 57 12.56 2.64 -23.08
N ARG A 58 13.29 1.55 -23.39
CA ARG A 58 12.79 0.46 -24.24
C ARG A 58 11.56 -0.25 -23.65
N ALA A 59 11.53 -0.50 -22.34
CA ALA A 59 10.37 -1.07 -21.67
C ALA A 59 9.16 -0.12 -21.72
N LYS A 60 9.38 1.21 -21.66
CA LYS A 60 8.32 2.20 -21.86
C LYS A 60 7.85 2.27 -23.31
N ALA A 61 8.76 2.19 -24.28
CA ALA A 61 8.44 2.19 -25.70
C ALA A 61 7.65 0.94 -26.11
N GLN A 62 8.06 -0.26 -25.64
CA GLN A 62 7.31 -1.50 -25.87
C GLN A 62 5.91 -1.45 -25.25
N LYS A 63 5.74 -0.76 -24.10
CA LYS A 63 4.44 -0.49 -23.48
C LYS A 63 3.57 0.49 -24.28
N ALA A 64 4.17 1.33 -25.13
CA ALA A 64 3.47 2.24 -26.03
C ALA A 64 3.04 1.54 -27.34
N VAL A 65 3.87 0.68 -27.93
CA VAL A 65 3.48 -0.07 -29.14
C VAL A 65 2.39 -1.12 -28.85
N ALA A 66 2.43 -1.75 -27.68
CA ALA A 66 1.35 -2.62 -27.18
C ALA A 66 0.05 -1.85 -26.85
N ARG A 67 0.10 -0.50 -26.84
CA ARG A 67 -1.05 0.37 -26.61
C ARG A 67 -1.79 0.69 -27.91
N GLU A 68 -1.06 0.85 -29.03
CA GLU A 68 -1.66 1.13 -30.35
C GLU A 68 -2.34 -0.08 -30.98
N ALA A 69 -1.77 -1.29 -30.85
CA ALA A 69 -2.44 -2.53 -31.29
C ALA A 69 -3.71 -2.85 -30.47
N ARG A 70 -3.88 -2.25 -29.29
CA ARG A 70 -5.07 -2.41 -28.44
C ARG A 70 -6.13 -1.35 -28.70
N GLU A 71 -5.90 -0.37 -29.58
CA GLU A 71 -6.88 0.70 -29.84
C GLU A 71 -7.95 0.29 -30.85
N SER A 72 -7.63 -0.58 -31.83
CA SER A 72 -8.60 -1.07 -32.83
C SER A 72 -9.52 -2.20 -32.33
N ALA A 73 -9.39 -2.65 -31.07
CA ALA A 73 -10.22 -3.71 -30.48
C ALA A 73 -10.98 -3.26 -29.21
N ARG A 74 -11.14 -1.95 -29.00
CA ARG A 74 -11.52 -1.34 -27.71
C ARG A 74 -12.94 -0.78 -27.60
N SER A 75 -13.89 -1.25 -28.40
CA SER A 75 -15.31 -1.09 -28.08
C SER A 75 -15.80 -2.02 -26.94
N SER A 76 -14.92 -2.83 -26.32
CA SER A 76 -15.29 -3.71 -25.20
C SER A 76 -14.16 -3.85 -24.17
N GLY A 77 -13.80 -2.76 -23.48
CA GLY A 77 -12.66 -2.72 -22.56
C GLY A 77 -13.03 -2.78 -21.07
N THR A 78 -13.01 -3.97 -20.46
CA THR A 78 -12.96 -4.14 -18.99
C THR A 78 -11.52 -4.44 -18.54
N SER A 79 -11.18 -4.09 -17.29
CA SER A 79 -9.92 -4.39 -16.54
C SER A 79 -8.86 -3.29 -16.32
N SER A 80 -9.00 -2.05 -16.82
CA SER A 80 -8.15 -0.90 -16.39
C SER A 80 -8.96 0.26 -15.79
N LYS A 81 -10.19 -0.04 -15.38
CA LYS A 81 -11.05 0.86 -14.60
C LYS A 81 -10.96 0.54 -13.09
N SER A 82 -10.50 -0.65 -12.71
CA SER A 82 -10.55 -1.10 -11.32
C SER A 82 -9.63 -0.31 -10.38
N SER A 83 -8.36 -0.04 -10.69
CA SER A 83 -7.47 0.63 -9.73
C SER A 83 -7.73 2.15 -9.59
N ARG A 84 -7.98 2.87 -10.69
CA ARG A 84 -8.30 4.31 -10.65
C ARG A 84 -9.73 4.60 -10.20
N SER A 85 -10.69 3.70 -10.48
CA SER A 85 -12.02 3.81 -9.89
C SER A 85 -12.05 3.32 -8.45
N SER A 86 -11.20 2.37 -8.05
CA SER A 86 -11.02 2.00 -6.64
C SER A 86 -10.45 3.16 -5.84
N GLU A 87 -9.44 3.89 -6.33
CA GLU A 87 -8.86 5.01 -5.57
C GLU A 87 -9.83 6.21 -5.47
N ARG A 88 -10.59 6.49 -6.53
CA ARG A 88 -11.62 7.54 -6.52
C ARG A 88 -12.89 7.12 -5.77
N ALA A 89 -13.21 5.83 -5.72
CA ALA A 89 -14.29 5.26 -4.92
C ALA A 89 -13.91 5.18 -3.44
N SER A 90 -12.66 4.83 -3.11
CA SER A 90 -12.11 4.89 -1.76
C SER A 90 -12.15 6.31 -1.23
N ALA A 91 -11.65 7.31 -1.98
CA ALA A 91 -11.73 8.72 -1.55
C ALA A 91 -13.15 9.29 -1.46
N LYS A 92 -14.12 8.68 -2.14
CA LYS A 92 -15.54 9.03 -1.97
C LYS A 92 -16.13 8.32 -0.75
N ALA A 93 -15.88 7.03 -0.59
CA ALA A 93 -16.29 6.24 0.57
C ALA A 93 -15.70 6.79 1.87
N GLU A 94 -14.43 7.21 1.88
CA GLU A 94 -13.77 7.86 3.02
C GLU A 94 -14.52 9.13 3.43
N ARG A 95 -14.90 10.00 2.47
CA ARG A 95 -15.69 11.20 2.77
C ARG A 95 -17.10 10.89 3.25
N ASP A 96 -17.78 9.93 2.63
CA ASP A 96 -19.11 9.47 3.04
C ASP A 96 -19.05 8.87 4.47
N LEU A 97 -17.98 8.15 4.82
CA LEU A 97 -17.74 7.60 6.16
C LEU A 97 -17.41 8.68 7.20
N THR A 98 -16.57 9.67 6.85
CA THR A 98 -16.29 10.81 7.74
C THR A 98 -17.57 11.61 8.01
N ALA A 99 -18.44 11.80 7.02
CA ALA A 99 -19.72 12.47 7.22
C ALA A 99 -20.67 11.67 8.15
N ILE A 100 -20.69 10.33 8.03
CA ILE A 100 -21.44 9.46 8.95
C ILE A 100 -20.88 9.54 10.37
N TRP A 101 -19.56 9.54 10.51
CA TRP A 101 -18.87 9.67 11.79
C TRP A 101 -19.13 11.02 12.44
N GLU A 102 -19.03 12.12 11.69
CA GLU A 102 -19.30 13.47 12.18
C GLU A 102 -20.75 13.59 12.65
N LYS A 103 -21.71 13.02 11.91
CA LYS A 103 -23.11 12.99 12.32
C LYS A 103 -23.35 12.15 13.58
N ALA A 104 -22.61 11.05 13.76
CA ALA A 104 -22.73 10.19 14.94
C ALA A 104 -22.13 10.83 16.21
N ILE A 105 -21.10 11.66 16.04
CA ILE A 105 -20.44 12.38 17.14
C ILE A 105 -21.09 13.75 17.40
N ALA A 106 -21.72 14.37 16.41
CA ALA A 106 -22.39 15.64 16.53
C ALA A 106 -23.50 15.58 17.60
N GLY A 107 -23.26 16.27 18.72
CA GLY A 107 -24.18 16.34 19.86
C GLY A 107 -23.85 15.40 21.02
N GLN A 108 -22.80 14.59 20.93
CA GLN A 108 -22.37 13.72 22.02
C GLN A 108 -21.32 14.41 22.90
N PRO A 109 -21.56 14.53 24.22
CA PRO A 109 -20.58 15.16 25.11
C PRO A 109 -19.33 14.28 25.23
N ALA A 110 -18.16 14.90 25.44
CA ALA A 110 -16.89 14.19 25.62
C ALA A 110 -16.91 13.14 26.75
N ALA A 111 -17.87 13.24 27.68
CA ALA A 111 -18.13 12.28 28.76
C ALA A 111 -18.82 10.98 28.30
N ALA A 112 -19.46 10.97 27.13
CA ALA A 112 -20.07 9.77 26.56
C ALA A 112 -19.03 8.82 25.93
N PHE A 113 -17.80 9.31 25.68
CA PHE A 113 -16.71 8.52 25.11
C PHE A 113 -16.00 7.70 26.18
N LYS A 114 -16.15 6.38 26.13
CA LYS A 114 -15.41 5.48 27.01
C LYS A 114 -13.96 5.36 26.51
N PRO A 115 -12.96 5.41 27.40
CA PRO A 115 -11.58 5.16 27.00
C PRO A 115 -11.46 3.71 26.50
N TYR A 116 -10.94 3.53 25.29
CA TYR A 116 -10.76 2.21 24.71
C TYR A 116 -9.85 1.36 25.60
N ARG A 117 -10.34 0.18 25.97
CA ARG A 117 -9.54 -0.88 26.58
C ARG A 117 -9.91 -2.20 25.95
N ILE A 118 -8.90 -3.02 25.71
CA ILE A 118 -9.06 -4.33 25.09
C ILE A 118 -9.89 -5.30 25.97
N THR A 119 -10.00 -5.03 27.27
CA THR A 119 -10.78 -5.81 28.24
C THR A 119 -12.27 -5.43 28.30
N LEU A 120 -12.66 -4.29 27.70
CA LEU A 120 -14.05 -3.84 27.69
C LEU A 120 -14.83 -4.59 26.61
N ILE A 121 -16.13 -4.76 26.83
CA ILE A 121 -17.07 -5.26 25.83
C ILE A 121 -17.82 -4.04 25.29
N LEU A 122 -17.82 -3.89 23.97
CA LEU A 122 -18.40 -2.77 23.26
C LEU A 122 -19.66 -3.21 22.50
N ALA A 123 -20.70 -2.40 22.55
CA ALA A 123 -21.95 -2.62 21.82
C ALA A 123 -22.05 -1.72 20.57
N GLU A 124 -22.92 -2.10 19.63
CA GLU A 124 -23.19 -1.31 18.43
C GLU A 124 -23.70 0.10 18.79
N GLY A 125 -23.12 1.13 18.18
CA GLY A 125 -23.42 2.53 18.47
C GLY A 125 -22.70 3.13 19.68
N GLU A 126 -21.84 2.37 20.36
CA GLU A 126 -21.10 2.87 21.52
C GLU A 126 -19.92 3.79 21.12
N LEU A 127 -19.67 4.82 21.93
CA LEU A 127 -18.64 5.82 21.66
C LEU A 127 -17.35 5.48 22.41
N VAL A 128 -16.26 5.44 21.67
CA VAL A 128 -14.97 4.95 22.13
C VAL A 128 -13.89 5.97 21.78
N ARG A 129 -13.05 6.31 22.75
CA ARG A 129 -11.86 7.15 22.54
C ARG A 129 -10.60 6.31 22.57
N HIS A 130 -9.87 6.26 21.47
CA HIS A 130 -8.58 5.58 21.36
C HIS A 130 -7.44 6.61 21.28
N SER A 131 -6.34 6.41 22.03
CA SER A 131 -5.21 7.35 22.06
C SER A 131 -4.56 7.61 20.69
N LYS A 132 -4.42 6.57 19.86
CA LYS A 132 -3.87 6.64 18.49
C LYS A 132 -4.85 7.08 17.40
N PHE A 133 -6.14 6.73 17.53
CA PHE A 133 -7.12 6.88 16.45
C PHE A 133 -8.16 7.97 16.72
N GLY A 134 -8.15 8.55 17.92
CA GLY A 134 -9.10 9.57 18.33
C GLY A 134 -10.45 8.97 18.71
N ASP A 135 -11.49 9.77 18.50
CA ASP A 135 -12.86 9.45 18.82
C ASP A 135 -13.48 8.57 17.73
N GLY A 136 -14.16 7.51 18.15
CA GLY A 136 -14.78 6.54 17.27
C GLY A 136 -16.14 6.10 17.78
N VAL A 137 -16.97 5.62 16.88
CA VAL A 137 -18.26 5.01 17.18
C VAL A 137 -18.26 3.58 16.69
N VAL A 138 -18.76 2.64 17.49
CA VAL A 138 -18.87 1.25 17.08
C VAL A 138 -19.89 1.16 15.94
N ALA A 139 -19.41 0.80 14.75
CA ALA A 139 -20.24 0.61 13.58
C ALA A 139 -21.02 -0.71 13.68
N ARG A 140 -20.35 -1.78 14.10
CA ARG A 140 -20.95 -3.10 14.35
C ARG A 140 -20.01 -4.01 15.13
N VAL A 141 -20.58 -5.02 15.79
CA VAL A 141 -19.81 -6.08 16.46
C VAL A 141 -19.73 -7.28 15.53
N LEU A 142 -18.50 -7.73 15.20
CA LEU A 142 -18.32 -8.91 14.34
C LEU A 142 -18.30 -10.19 15.19
N ASP A 143 -17.50 -10.17 16.25
CA ASP A 143 -17.24 -11.32 17.10
C ASP A 143 -17.21 -10.86 18.58
N PRO A 144 -17.37 -11.78 19.54
CA PRO A 144 -17.18 -11.48 20.97
C PRO A 144 -15.78 -10.93 21.29
N THR A 145 -14.80 -11.09 20.38
CA THR A 145 -13.44 -10.55 20.52
C THR A 145 -13.09 -9.45 19.53
N LYS A 146 -13.95 -9.17 18.53
CA LYS A 146 -13.67 -8.20 17.46
C LYS A 146 -14.85 -7.30 17.18
N VAL A 147 -14.56 -6.01 17.04
CA VAL A 147 -15.56 -4.97 16.81
C VAL A 147 -15.07 -4.02 15.73
N GLU A 148 -15.95 -3.58 14.84
CA GLU A 148 -15.65 -2.53 13.87
C GLU A 148 -16.03 -1.18 14.46
N ILE A 149 -15.03 -0.31 14.58
CA ILE A 149 -15.20 1.05 15.07
C ILE A 149 -14.91 2.00 13.92
N LEU A 150 -15.88 2.86 13.63
CA LEU A 150 -15.74 3.96 12.70
C LEU A 150 -15.02 5.11 13.40
N PHE A 151 -13.82 5.44 12.92
CA PHE A 151 -13.04 6.61 13.33
C PHE A 151 -13.05 7.66 12.21
N ASN A 152 -12.53 8.86 12.49
CA ASN A 152 -12.32 9.89 11.49
C ASN A 152 -11.45 9.42 10.29
N ASP A 153 -10.48 8.54 10.58
CA ASP A 153 -9.55 7.95 9.60
C ASP A 153 -10.17 6.77 8.81
N GLY A 154 -11.42 6.39 9.12
CA GLY A 154 -12.15 5.29 8.50
C GLY A 154 -12.52 4.16 9.47
N ILE A 155 -13.09 3.08 8.92
CA ILE A 155 -13.51 1.90 9.70
C ILE A 155 -12.28 1.07 10.08
N LYS A 156 -12.19 0.71 11.37
CA LYS A 156 -11.09 -0.08 11.91
C LYS A 156 -11.61 -1.22 12.77
N VAL A 157 -11.07 -2.42 12.54
CA VAL A 157 -11.36 -3.59 13.37
C VAL A 157 -10.50 -3.53 14.62
N MET A 158 -11.14 -3.43 15.78
CA MET A 158 -10.53 -3.37 17.10
C MET A 158 -10.83 -4.66 17.88
N ALA A 159 -10.00 -4.97 18.87
CA ALA A 159 -10.17 -6.15 19.72
C ALA A 159 -10.90 -5.76 21.02
N GLN A 160 -11.80 -6.62 21.48
CA GLN A 160 -12.58 -6.41 22.70
C GLN A 160 -12.61 -7.68 23.55
N GLY A 161 -12.97 -7.57 24.83
CA GLY A 161 -13.12 -8.71 25.74
C GLY A 161 -11.90 -9.63 25.88
N GLN A 162 -10.68 -9.14 25.66
CA GLN A 162 -9.48 -9.95 25.83
C GLN A 162 -9.17 -10.13 27.31
N GLN A 163 -9.17 -11.38 27.78
CA GLN A 163 -8.79 -11.73 29.13
C GLN A 163 -7.25 -11.78 29.22
N LEU A 164 -6.67 -10.84 29.97
CA LEU A 164 -5.26 -10.89 30.33
C LEU A 164 -5.09 -12.03 31.34
N SER A 165 -4.54 -13.14 30.89
CA SER A 165 -4.08 -14.25 31.75
C SER A 165 -2.78 -13.90 32.45
#